data_AF-A0A2W4INW2-F1
#
_entry.id   AF-A0A2W4INW2-F1
#
_cell.length_a   1.000
_cell.length_b   1.000
_cell.length_c   1.000
_cell.angle_alpha   90.00
_cell.angle_beta   90.00
_cell.angle_gamma   90.00
#
_symmetry.space_group_name_H-M   'P 1'
#
loop_
_entity.id
_entity.type
_entity.pdbx_description
1 polymer ?
#
loop_
_entity_poly.entity_id
_entity_poly.type
_entity_poly.pdbx_seq_one_letter_code
_entity_poly.pdbx_strand_id
1 'polypeptide(L)' 'MQHKISIRFYNDQEIRALWDEKNAQWRFSVIDIISILNQES' A
#
# COMPACT_ATOMS: atom_id res chain seq x y z
N MET A 1 0.11 11.72 15.93
CA MET A 1 0.58 10.31 15.95
C MET A 1 1.19 10.03 14.60
N GLN A 2 2.42 9.52 14.57
CA GLN A 2 3.09 9.20 13.30
C GLN A 2 2.57 7.84 12.82
N HIS A 3 1.84 7.82 11.69
CA HIS A 3 1.38 6.57 11.10
C HIS A 3 2.59 5.85 10.51
N LYS A 4 2.90 4.66 11.04
CA LYS A 4 4.01 3.84 10.54
C LYS A 4 3.65 3.33 9.14
N ILE A 5 4.40 3.79 8.14
CA ILE A 5 4.31 3.28 6.78
C ILE A 5 4.93 1.88 6.76
N SER A 6 4.17 0.91 6.27
CA SER A 6 4.60 -0.46 6.04
C SER A 6 4.78 -0.69 4.54
N ILE A 7 5.77 -1.49 4.16
CA ILE A 7 5.93 -1.97 2.78
C ILE A 7 5.37 -3.39 2.70
N ARG A 8 4.53 -3.63 1.69
CA ARG A 8 3.97 -4.94 1.33
C ARG A 8 4.39 -5.28 -0.09
N PHE A 9 4.33 -6.56 -0.46
CA PHE A 9 4.71 -7.02 -1.79
C PHE A 9 3.52 -7.62 -2.53
N TYR A 10 3.40 -7.34 -3.83
CA TYR A 10 2.48 -7.99 -4.76
C TYR A 10 3.17 -8.12 -6.11
N ASN A 11 3.23 -9.34 -6.67
CA ASN A 11 3.95 -9.63 -7.92
C ASN A 11 5.36 -9.00 -7.98
N ASP A 12 6.14 -9.17 -6.91
CA ASP A 12 7.49 -8.60 -6.73
C ASP A 12 7.58 -7.07 -6.74
N GLN A 13 6.44 -6.36 -6.75
CA GLN A 13 6.37 -4.90 -6.63
C GLN A 13 6.05 -4.48 -5.20
N GLU A 14 6.70 -3.41 -4.75
CA GLU A 14 6.48 -2.80 -3.44
C GLU A 14 5.20 -1.95 -3.44
N ILE A 15 4.34 -2.17 -2.45
CA ILE A 15 3.12 -1.40 -2.19
C ILE A 15 3.22 -0.76 -0.81
N ARG A 16 3.03 0.55 -0.75
CA ARG A 16 2.92 1.29 0.51
C ARG A 16 1.57 1.01 1.16
N ALA A 17 1.61 0.62 2.42
CA ALA A 17 0.44 0.32 3.22
C ALA A 17 0.49 0.99 4.60
N LEU A 18 -0.69 1.34 5.09
CA LEU A 18 -0.92 1.90 6.42
C LEU A 18 -1.93 1.02 7.15
N TRP A 19 -1.64 0.72 8.42
CA TRP A 19 -2.64 0.14 9.30
C TRP A 19 -3.52 1.26 9.88
N ASP A 20 -4.83 1.14 9.66
CA ASP A 20 -5.84 2.03 10.22
C ASP A 20 -6.43 1.41 11.49
N GLU A 21 -5.91 1.81 12.64
CA GLU A 21 -6.34 1.35 13.96
C GLU A 21 -7.84 1.58 14.21
N LYS A 22 -8.42 2.64 13.67
CA LYS A 22 -9.82 3.01 13.93
C LYS A 22 -10.81 2.05 13.28
N ASN A 23 -10.48 1.60 12.07
CA ASN A 23 -11.34 0.74 11.28
C ASN A 23 -10.83 -0.71 11.21
N ALA A 24 -9.74 -1.02 11.93
CA ALA A 24 -9.09 -2.32 11.96
C ALA A 24 -8.81 -2.88 10.54
N GLN A 25 -8.28 -2.05 9.66
CA GLN A 25 -8.06 -2.40 8.25
C GLN A 25 -6.73 -1.89 7.71
N TRP A 26 -6.27 -2.51 6.62
CA TRP A 26 -5.17 -2.00 5.83
C TRP A 26 -5.68 -0.98 4.80
N ARG A 27 -4.95 0.12 4.67
CA ARG A 27 -5.09 1.10 3.60
C ARG A 27 -3.87 1.05 2.71
N PHE A 28 -4.07 1.08 1.40
CA PHE A 28 -3.01 0.98 0.40
C PHE A 28 -2.89 2.27 -0.40
N SER A 29 -1.69 2.56 -0.91
CA SER A 29 -1.47 3.67 -1.83
C SER A 29 -2.19 3.43 -3.16
N VAL A 30 -3.09 4.34 -3.52
CA VAL A 30 -3.83 4.27 -4.80
C VAL A 30 -2.89 4.40 -5.99
N ILE A 31 -1.85 5.23 -5.89
CA ILE A 31 -0.85 5.40 -6.97
C ILE A 31 -0.09 4.10 -7.20
N ASP A 32 0.31 3.40 -6.14
CA ASP A 32 1.05 2.13 -6.26
C ASP A 32 0.17 1.07 -6.91
N ILE A 33 -1.11 0.99 -6.50
CA ILE A 33 -2.06 0.04 -7.08
C ILE A 33 -2.27 0.33 -8.58
N ILE A 34 -2.47 1.59 -8.97
CA ILE A 34 -2.68 1.95 -10.37
C ILE A 34 -1.45 1.62 -11.22
N SER A 35 -0.24 1.94 -10.75
CA SER A 35 1.01 1.61 -11.44
C SER A 35 1.15 0.11 -11.69
N ILE A 36 0.85 -0.72 -10.68
CA ILE A 36 0.86 -2.18 -10.80
C ILE A 36 -0.17 -2.67 -11.82
N LEU A 37 -1.41 -2.17 -11.72
CA LEU A 37 -2.49 -2.59 -12.62
C LEU A 37 -2.25 -2.16 -14.07
N ASN A 38 -1.60 -1.01 -14.28
CA ASN A 38 -1.20 -0.55 -15.60
C ASN A 38 0.06 -1.25 -16.13
N GLN A 39 0.69 -2.14 -15.36
CA GLN A 39 1.99 -2.75 -15.67
C GLN A 39 3.09 -1.71 -15.94
N GLU A 40 2.92 -0.49 -15.41
CA GLU A 40 3.94 0.55 -15.44
C GLU A 40 5.04 0.09 -14.48
N SER A 41 6.07 -0.52 -15.06
CA SER A 41 7.19 -1.18 -14.38
C SER A 41 8.37 -0.22 -14.26
#